data_AF-A0A8T3C3U1-F1
#
_entry.id   AF-A0A8T3C3U1-F1
#
_cell.length_a   1.000
_cell.length_b   1.000
_cell.length_c   1.000
_cell.angle_alpha   90.00
_cell.angle_beta   90.00
_cell.angle_gamma   90.00
#
_symmetry.space_group_name_H-M   'P 1'
#
loop_
_entity.id
_entity.type
_entity.pdbx_description
1 polymer ?
#
loop_
_entity_poly.entity_id
_entity_poly.type
_entity_poly.pdbx_seq_one_letter_code
_entity_poly.pdbx_strand_id
1 'polypeptide(L)'
;MGTLAPLAEEPESEEEGLSANKRGSFRSWLKNLQLFHRKSNLKALLSVMACPLSPVSILPKQLRGVASSAEYIIQQFRATSGCGKLERNPVKSMFAAGRVEMTGKHGPSAAAASSSGQEGSFVMWQMSPAMWLINLKIAGLHVSAGSDGHVAWRRTPWLAAHTAKGGVRPLRRALQGLDPMAIVAIFSSAQHIGDKQIDEEDCFILRLEVDASKLSYQSDNTVEIIEHVMFGSFSERSGLLLHLEDTQLMRIQCPGAQSMFWKTTISSWMKDYEPTNGVMVARSGRSVVNLEQFGVSGDKTMSVSMIMEERWIIDDVDFNVPGLSADFFIPPEGIKRLS
;
A
#
# COMPACT_ATOMS: atom_id res chain seq x y z
N MET A 1 -17.77 -60.89 -22.67
CA MET A 1 -16.52 -60.15 -22.94
C MET A 1 -16.91 -58.88 -23.68
N GLY A 2 -16.80 -57.74 -23.00
CA GLY A 2 -17.12 -56.42 -23.54
C GLY A 2 -16.36 -55.40 -22.70
N THR A 3 -15.18 -55.04 -23.18
CA THR A 3 -14.13 -54.30 -22.49
C THR A 3 -14.49 -52.82 -22.41
N LEU A 4 -14.36 -52.25 -21.21
CA LEU A 4 -14.49 -50.82 -20.94
C LEU A 4 -13.38 -50.04 -21.68
N ALA A 5 -13.75 -48.99 -22.39
CA ALA A 5 -12.81 -48.01 -22.96
C ALA A 5 -12.55 -46.89 -21.92
N PRO A 6 -11.29 -46.47 -21.69
CA PRO A 6 -10.96 -45.43 -20.72
C PRO A 6 -11.05 -44.01 -21.32
N LEU A 7 -11.16 -43.05 -20.40
CA LEU A 7 -11.27 -41.60 -20.60
C LEU A 7 -10.23 -41.01 -21.57
N ALA A 8 -10.69 -40.07 -22.39
CA ALA A 8 -9.85 -39.22 -23.22
C ALA A 8 -9.03 -38.26 -22.35
N GLU A 9 -7.71 -38.39 -22.44
CA GLU A 9 -6.74 -37.38 -22.04
C GLU A 9 -6.77 -36.22 -23.05
N GLU A 10 -6.98 -34.99 -22.57
CA GLU A 10 -6.71 -33.77 -23.33
C GLU A 10 -5.25 -33.32 -23.10
N PRO A 11 -4.64 -32.65 -24.08
CA PRO A 11 -3.19 -32.70 -24.30
C PRO A 11 -2.40 -31.79 -23.37
N GLU A 12 -1.27 -32.33 -22.92
CA GLU A 12 -0.15 -31.60 -22.33
C GLU A 12 0.32 -30.51 -23.30
N SER A 13 0.18 -29.24 -22.89
CA SER A 13 0.85 -28.13 -23.57
C SER A 13 2.28 -28.01 -23.05
N GLU A 14 3.21 -28.29 -23.96
CA GLU A 14 4.67 -28.19 -23.89
C GLU A 14 5.22 -27.15 -22.91
N GLU A 15 5.93 -27.62 -21.88
CA GLU A 15 6.83 -26.82 -21.05
C GLU A 15 8.08 -26.41 -21.87
N GLU A 16 8.06 -25.22 -22.47
CA GLU A 16 9.30 -24.57 -22.88
C GLU A 16 10.04 -24.04 -21.63
N GLY A 17 11.12 -24.72 -21.29
CA GLY A 17 12.03 -24.36 -20.20
C GLY A 17 12.60 -22.95 -20.34
N LEU A 18 12.07 -22.01 -19.57
CA LEU A 18 12.65 -20.67 -19.43
C LEU A 18 13.75 -20.68 -18.37
N SER A 19 15.00 -20.64 -18.84
CA SER A 19 16.18 -20.42 -18.00
C SER A 19 16.01 -19.16 -17.13
N ALA A 20 16.20 -19.34 -15.82
CA ALA A 20 16.01 -18.32 -14.81
C ALA A 20 17.08 -17.22 -14.88
N ASN A 21 16.85 -16.20 -15.69
CA ASN A 21 17.69 -15.00 -15.70
C ASN A 21 17.14 -13.93 -14.72
N LYS A 22 17.74 -13.89 -13.52
CA LYS A 22 17.31 -13.15 -12.30
C LYS A 22 17.31 -11.61 -12.36
N ARG A 23 17.40 -10.98 -13.54
CA ARG A 23 17.33 -9.50 -13.70
C ARG A 23 16.04 -9.00 -14.36
N GLY A 24 15.12 -9.91 -14.71
CA GLY A 24 13.96 -9.62 -15.56
C GLY A 24 12.71 -9.11 -14.84
N SER A 25 12.48 -9.40 -13.55
CA SER A 25 11.15 -9.19 -12.92
C SER A 25 10.77 -7.71 -12.74
N PHE A 26 11.64 -6.89 -12.13
CA PHE A 26 11.37 -5.46 -11.93
C PHE A 26 11.46 -4.65 -13.24
N ARG A 27 12.42 -4.98 -14.11
CA ARG A 27 12.51 -4.41 -15.46
C ARG A 27 11.30 -4.77 -16.32
N SER A 28 10.74 -5.97 -16.16
CA SER A 28 9.48 -6.38 -16.81
C SER A 28 8.30 -5.60 -16.26
N TRP A 29 8.24 -5.36 -14.94
CA TRP A 29 7.24 -4.46 -14.34
C TRP A 29 7.34 -3.04 -14.89
N LEU A 30 8.55 -2.48 -14.98
CA LEU A 30 8.83 -1.16 -15.58
C LEU A 30 8.52 -1.09 -17.08
N LYS A 31 8.83 -2.13 -17.86
CA LYS A 31 8.46 -2.21 -19.28
C LYS A 31 6.95 -2.29 -19.47
N ASN A 32 6.27 -3.01 -18.58
CA ASN A 32 4.82 -3.03 -18.55
C ASN A 32 4.27 -1.65 -18.17
N LEU A 33 4.88 -0.92 -17.22
CA LEU A 33 4.57 0.49 -16.90
C LEU A 33 4.70 1.43 -18.13
N GLN A 34 5.67 1.22 -19.01
CA GLN A 34 5.79 1.96 -20.26
C GLN A 34 4.69 1.61 -21.30
N LEU A 35 4.06 0.44 -21.21
CA LEU A 35 2.90 0.07 -22.02
C LEU A 35 1.60 0.74 -21.54
N PHE A 36 1.64 1.55 -20.46
CA PHE A 36 0.47 2.22 -19.88
C PHE A 36 -0.07 3.36 -20.75
N HIS A 37 0.63 3.71 -21.84
CA HIS A 37 0.26 4.81 -22.75
C HIS A 37 -0.98 4.58 -23.62
N ARG A 38 -1.63 3.40 -23.61
CA ARG A 38 -2.69 3.08 -24.60
C ARG A 38 -4.10 2.88 -24.06
N LYS A 39 -4.33 2.40 -22.82
CA LYS A 39 -5.68 2.18 -22.24
C LYS A 39 -5.62 2.22 -20.70
N SER A 40 -6.72 2.63 -20.05
CA SER A 40 -6.93 2.50 -18.61
C SER A 40 -6.91 1.02 -18.20
N ASN A 41 -5.72 0.51 -17.86
CA ASN A 41 -5.57 -0.89 -17.51
C ASN A 41 -5.79 -1.04 -16.01
N LEU A 42 -6.92 -1.58 -15.57
CA LEU A 42 -7.16 -1.88 -14.15
C LEU A 42 -5.98 -2.65 -13.51
N LYS A 43 -5.31 -3.51 -14.29
CA LYS A 43 -4.09 -4.24 -13.90
C LYS A 43 -2.93 -3.34 -13.47
N ALA A 44 -2.77 -2.19 -14.12
CA ALA A 44 -1.77 -1.18 -13.79
C ALA A 44 -2.03 -0.57 -12.40
N LEU A 45 -3.25 -0.10 -12.19
CA LEU A 45 -3.70 0.50 -10.94
C LEU A 45 -3.62 -0.47 -9.77
N LEU A 46 -4.09 -1.71 -9.98
CA LEU A 46 -4.02 -2.76 -8.97
C LEU A 46 -2.57 -3.12 -8.62
N SER A 47 -1.62 -2.94 -9.54
CA SER A 47 -0.21 -3.14 -9.21
C SER A 47 0.28 -2.14 -8.16
N VAL A 48 -0.23 -0.90 -8.17
CA VAL A 48 0.10 0.11 -7.15
C VAL A 48 -0.71 -0.11 -5.88
N MET A 49 -2.02 -0.38 -6.01
CA MET A 49 -2.96 -0.34 -4.90
C MET A 49 -3.11 -1.63 -4.10
N ALA A 50 -2.79 -2.77 -4.69
CA ALA A 50 -2.87 -4.03 -3.98
C ALA A 50 -1.66 -4.28 -3.05
N CYS A 51 -0.61 -3.46 -3.16
CA CYS A 51 0.55 -3.53 -2.28
C CYS A 51 1.21 -2.14 -2.10
N PRO A 52 0.50 -1.13 -1.58
CA PRO A 52 1.14 0.13 -1.25
C PRO A 52 1.91 -0.11 0.05
N LEU A 53 3.20 -0.38 -0.07
CA LEU A 53 4.08 -0.49 1.08
C LEU A 53 4.23 0.91 1.68
N SER A 54 4.01 1.04 2.99
CA SER A 54 4.35 2.28 3.68
C SER A 54 5.86 2.45 3.64
N PRO A 55 6.38 3.59 3.20
CA PRO A 55 7.83 3.75 2.96
C PRO A 55 8.71 3.76 4.20
N VAL A 56 8.13 4.00 5.38
CA VAL A 56 8.87 4.17 6.62
C VAL A 56 8.86 2.83 7.34
N SER A 57 10.04 2.21 7.44
CA SER A 57 10.26 1.13 8.41
C SER A 57 9.95 1.68 9.80
N ILE A 58 9.18 0.93 10.59
CA ILE A 58 8.72 1.32 11.93
C ILE A 58 9.92 1.79 12.75
N LEU A 59 9.96 3.08 13.06
CA LEU A 59 11.07 3.72 13.77
C LEU A 59 10.99 3.40 15.26
N PRO A 60 12.12 3.09 15.93
CA PRO A 60 12.14 3.07 17.39
C PRO A 60 11.86 4.47 17.94
N LYS A 61 11.11 4.50 19.05
CA LYS A 61 10.65 5.69 19.77
C LYS A 61 11.81 6.64 20.07
N GLN A 62 11.86 7.82 19.42
CA GLN A 62 12.69 8.92 19.91
C GLN A 62 11.93 9.68 20.99
N LEU A 63 12.32 9.49 22.26
CA LEU A 63 11.91 10.36 23.36
C LEU A 63 12.71 11.66 23.25
N ARG A 64 12.07 12.76 22.84
CA ARG A 64 12.63 14.11 22.98
C ARG A 64 12.08 14.75 24.26
N GLY A 65 12.96 15.36 25.05
CA GLY A 65 12.67 15.87 26.39
C GLY A 65 11.87 17.19 26.48
N VAL A 66 11.22 17.62 25.39
CA VAL A 66 10.31 18.77 25.37
C VAL A 66 9.11 18.39 24.50
N ALA A 67 7.91 18.44 25.07
CA ALA A 67 6.68 18.10 24.36
C ALA A 67 6.47 19.09 23.20
N SER A 68 6.60 18.60 21.97
CA SER A 68 6.25 19.37 20.77
C SER A 68 4.74 19.32 20.53
N SER A 69 4.19 20.26 19.75
CA SER A 69 2.78 20.19 19.33
C SER A 69 2.44 18.86 18.67
N ALA A 70 3.37 18.30 17.88
CA ALA A 70 3.22 16.98 17.28
C ALA A 70 3.10 15.85 18.31
N GLU A 71 3.87 15.93 19.40
CA GLU A 71 3.77 14.95 20.49
C GLU A 71 2.42 15.04 21.20
N TYR A 72 1.92 16.24 21.45
CA TYR A 72 0.58 16.45 22.02
C TYR A 72 -0.51 15.83 21.14
N ILE A 73 -0.48 16.09 19.82
CA ILE A 73 -1.46 15.55 18.86
C ILE A 73 -1.44 14.01 18.86
N ILE A 74 -0.24 13.41 18.84
CA ILE A 74 -0.10 11.95 18.89
C ILE A 74 -0.50 11.37 20.24
N GLN A 75 -0.28 12.08 21.35
CA GLN A 75 -0.79 11.66 22.66
C GLN A 75 -2.32 11.70 22.71
N GLN A 76 -2.97 12.70 22.11
CA GLN A 76 -4.42 12.77 21.99
C GLN A 76 -4.95 11.60 21.15
N PHE A 77 -4.35 11.33 19.98
CA PHE A 77 -4.69 10.17 19.17
C PHE A 77 -4.54 8.86 19.95
N ARG A 78 -3.45 8.68 20.71
CA ARG A 78 -3.24 7.48 21.56
C ARG A 78 -4.35 7.30 22.58
N ALA A 79 -4.77 8.39 23.21
CA ALA A 79 -5.81 8.36 24.24
C ALA A 79 -7.18 7.96 23.67
N THR A 80 -7.51 8.42 22.46
CA THR A 80 -8.83 8.17 21.85
C THR A 80 -8.89 6.88 21.05
N SER A 81 -7.78 6.45 20.44
CA SER A 81 -7.74 5.25 19.58
C SER A 81 -7.61 3.91 20.32
N GLY A 82 -7.46 3.92 21.64
CA GLY A 82 -7.28 2.70 22.45
C GLY A 82 -5.85 2.16 22.47
N CYS A 83 -4.85 2.92 21.99
CA CYS A 83 -3.43 2.52 22.00
C CYS A 83 -2.93 2.11 23.40
N GLY A 84 -3.38 2.77 24.47
CA GLY A 84 -2.97 2.41 25.84
C GLY A 84 -3.36 0.99 26.24
N LYS A 85 -4.43 0.42 25.67
CA LYS A 85 -4.78 -1.00 25.87
C LYS A 85 -3.81 -1.92 25.11
N LEU A 86 -3.44 -1.53 23.89
CA LEU A 86 -2.48 -2.25 23.06
C LEU A 86 -1.07 -2.24 23.66
N GLU A 87 -0.67 -1.15 24.34
CA GLU A 87 0.62 -1.10 25.04
C GLU A 87 0.66 -2.01 26.28
N ARG A 88 -0.46 -2.16 27.01
CA ARG A 88 -0.55 -3.06 28.18
C ARG A 88 -0.64 -4.52 27.78
N ASN A 89 -1.43 -4.82 26.75
CA ASN A 89 -1.62 -6.15 26.20
C ASN A 89 -1.36 -6.09 24.69
N PRO A 90 -0.09 -6.24 24.26
CA PRO A 90 0.29 -6.18 22.85
C PRO A 90 -0.50 -7.17 22.03
N VAL A 91 -1.26 -6.66 21.07
CA VAL A 91 -1.95 -7.48 20.08
C VAL A 91 -0.89 -8.14 19.21
N LYS A 92 -0.96 -9.47 19.12
CA LYS A 92 -0.01 -10.26 18.34
C LYS A 92 -0.41 -10.38 16.88
N SER A 93 -1.72 -10.30 16.62
CA SER A 93 -2.30 -10.51 15.29
C SER A 93 -3.57 -9.71 15.07
N MET A 94 -3.86 -9.38 13.81
CA MET A 94 -5.07 -8.69 13.37
C MET A 94 -5.60 -9.34 12.10
N PHE A 95 -6.92 -9.35 11.96
CA PHE A 95 -7.63 -9.67 10.74
C PHE A 95 -8.55 -8.52 10.36
N ALA A 96 -8.67 -8.25 9.07
CA ALA A 96 -9.72 -7.39 8.54
C ALA A 96 -10.21 -7.92 7.18
N ALA A 97 -11.52 -7.95 6.99
CA ALA A 97 -12.15 -8.27 5.71
C ALA A 97 -13.15 -7.18 5.34
N GLY A 98 -13.27 -6.93 4.05
CA GLY A 98 -14.12 -5.85 3.58
C GLY A 98 -14.37 -5.85 2.09
N ARG A 99 -15.23 -4.94 1.67
CA ARG A 99 -15.59 -4.68 0.28
C ARG A 99 -14.90 -3.44 -0.23
N VAL A 100 -14.63 -3.44 -1.53
CA VAL A 100 -14.07 -2.29 -2.24
C VAL A 100 -14.83 -2.03 -3.52
N GLU A 101 -14.95 -0.77 -3.89
CA GLU A 101 -15.42 -0.33 -5.19
C GLU A 101 -14.32 0.54 -5.81
N MET A 102 -13.86 0.21 -7.01
CA MET A 102 -12.83 1.00 -7.70
C MET A 102 -13.34 1.59 -9.01
N THR A 103 -13.02 2.85 -9.24
CA THR A 103 -13.27 3.57 -10.50
C THR A 103 -11.97 4.19 -11.01
N GLY A 104 -11.64 3.96 -12.28
CA GLY A 104 -10.45 4.50 -12.93
C GLY A 104 -10.80 5.54 -13.99
N LYS A 105 -9.98 6.60 -14.09
CA LYS A 105 -10.03 7.61 -15.15
C LYS A 105 -8.63 7.81 -15.75
N HIS A 106 -8.55 8.04 -17.06
CA HIS A 106 -7.31 8.30 -17.77
C HIS A 106 -7.38 9.67 -18.47
N GLY A 107 -6.36 10.52 -18.29
CA GLY A 107 -6.15 11.73 -19.08
C GLY A 107 -6.28 13.07 -18.33
N PRO A 108 -5.85 14.18 -18.95
CA PRO A 108 -5.67 15.50 -18.31
C PRO A 108 -6.96 16.32 -18.13
N SER A 109 -8.12 15.81 -18.55
CA SER A 109 -9.41 16.46 -18.35
C SER A 109 -10.45 15.42 -17.90
N ALA A 110 -10.85 15.50 -16.64
CA ALA A 110 -11.79 14.60 -15.98
C ALA A 110 -13.25 14.86 -16.38
N ALA A 111 -13.53 15.08 -17.67
CA ALA A 111 -14.88 15.22 -18.18
C ALA A 111 -15.46 13.84 -18.52
N ALA A 112 -16.41 13.40 -17.67
CA ALA A 112 -17.49 12.47 -17.93
C ALA A 112 -17.22 11.31 -18.93
N ALA A 113 -16.48 10.29 -18.49
CA ALA A 113 -16.78 8.93 -18.91
C ALA A 113 -17.27 8.19 -17.66
N SER A 114 -18.51 7.71 -17.67
CA SER A 114 -19.06 6.84 -16.64
C SER A 114 -18.37 5.48 -16.74
N SER A 115 -17.17 5.35 -16.17
CA SER A 115 -16.59 4.04 -15.90
C SER A 115 -17.43 3.41 -14.79
N SER A 116 -18.08 2.29 -15.09
CA SER A 116 -18.79 1.51 -14.08
C SER A 116 -17.80 1.07 -13.00
N GLY A 117 -18.13 1.40 -11.74
CA GLY A 117 -17.37 0.97 -10.58
C GLY A 117 -17.20 -0.55 -10.61
N GLN A 118 -15.99 -1.00 -10.36
CA GLN A 118 -15.69 -2.42 -10.22
C GLN A 118 -15.78 -2.76 -8.75
N GLU A 119 -16.74 -3.62 -8.40
CA GLU A 119 -16.85 -4.14 -7.05
C GLU A 119 -15.85 -5.27 -6.80
N GLY A 120 -15.41 -5.36 -5.56
CA GLY A 120 -14.42 -6.30 -5.09
C GLY A 120 -14.47 -6.49 -3.59
N SER A 121 -13.55 -7.31 -3.10
CA SER A 121 -13.36 -7.59 -1.69
C SER A 121 -11.89 -7.78 -1.39
N PHE A 122 -11.52 -7.57 -0.13
CA PHE A 122 -10.20 -7.89 0.35
C PHE A 122 -10.25 -8.60 1.70
N VAL A 123 -9.17 -9.31 1.97
CA VAL A 123 -8.88 -9.90 3.27
C VAL A 123 -7.44 -9.56 3.62
N MET A 124 -7.24 -9.05 4.83
CA MET A 124 -5.95 -8.64 5.37
C MET A 124 -5.69 -9.39 6.67
N TRP A 125 -4.46 -9.88 6.82
CA TRP A 125 -3.92 -10.47 8.03
C TRP A 125 -2.67 -9.70 8.41
N GLN A 126 -2.45 -9.46 9.70
CA GLN A 126 -1.21 -8.91 10.23
C GLN A 126 -0.77 -9.71 11.45
N MET A 127 0.54 -9.84 11.62
CA MET A 127 1.15 -10.45 12.80
C MET A 127 2.45 -9.74 13.14
N SER A 128 2.66 -9.50 14.44
CA SER A 128 3.89 -8.87 14.90
C SER A 128 5.05 -9.88 14.98
N PRO A 129 6.29 -9.51 14.58
CA PRO A 129 6.67 -8.23 14.01
C PRO A 129 6.55 -8.21 12.48
N ALA A 130 5.90 -7.15 11.96
CA ALA A 130 5.95 -6.74 10.56
C ALA A 130 5.54 -7.81 9.51
N MET A 131 4.85 -8.87 9.91
CA MET A 131 4.23 -9.83 9.01
C MET A 131 2.84 -9.34 8.61
N TRP A 132 2.51 -9.47 7.34
CA TRP A 132 1.18 -9.14 6.85
C TRP A 132 0.89 -9.86 5.54
N LEU A 133 -0.39 -10.06 5.23
CA LEU A 133 -0.86 -10.67 4.00
C LEU A 133 -2.15 -9.97 3.60
N ILE A 134 -2.26 -9.52 2.36
CA ILE A 134 -3.48 -8.98 1.77
C ILE A 134 -3.81 -9.72 0.50
N ASN A 135 -5.07 -10.15 0.39
CA ASN A 135 -5.65 -10.69 -0.82
C ASN A 135 -6.77 -9.76 -1.27
N LEU A 136 -6.68 -9.26 -2.49
CA LEU A 136 -7.65 -8.37 -3.11
C LEU A 136 -8.26 -9.06 -4.34
N LYS A 137 -9.58 -9.13 -4.41
CA LYS A 137 -10.34 -9.65 -5.55
C LYS A 137 -11.21 -8.54 -6.12
N ILE A 138 -11.06 -8.21 -7.39
CA ILE A 138 -11.85 -7.17 -8.04
C ILE A 138 -11.93 -7.41 -9.56
N ALA A 139 -13.11 -7.28 -10.15
CA ALA A 139 -13.32 -7.51 -11.59
C ALA A 139 -12.72 -8.84 -12.12
N GLY A 140 -12.82 -9.93 -11.35
CA GLY A 140 -12.25 -11.24 -11.70
C GLY A 140 -10.72 -11.33 -11.58
N LEU A 141 -10.04 -10.25 -11.19
CA LEU A 141 -8.61 -10.22 -10.92
C LEU A 141 -8.36 -10.51 -9.44
N HIS A 142 -7.38 -11.37 -9.16
CA HIS A 142 -6.93 -11.66 -7.80
C HIS A 142 -5.49 -11.17 -7.62
N VAL A 143 -5.24 -10.39 -6.59
CA VAL A 143 -3.88 -9.93 -6.25
C VAL A 143 -3.58 -10.31 -4.81
N SER A 144 -2.42 -10.92 -4.60
CA SER A 144 -1.91 -11.25 -3.28
C SER A 144 -0.62 -10.51 -3.03
N ALA A 145 -0.46 -9.95 -1.84
CA ALA A 145 0.79 -9.35 -1.40
C ALA A 145 1.00 -9.65 0.08
N GLY A 146 2.25 -9.81 0.50
CA GLY A 146 2.52 -10.10 1.90
C GLY A 146 3.94 -9.78 2.30
N SER A 147 4.24 -9.99 3.58
CA SER A 147 5.57 -9.96 4.14
C SER A 147 5.73 -11.01 5.23
N ASP A 148 6.87 -11.70 5.22
CA ASP A 148 7.28 -12.68 6.24
C ASP A 148 8.04 -12.04 7.41
N GLY A 149 8.03 -10.70 7.54
CA GLY A 149 8.83 -10.00 8.54
C GLY A 149 10.32 -9.87 8.16
N HIS A 150 10.71 -10.30 6.96
CA HIS A 150 12.03 -10.01 6.37
C HIS A 150 11.94 -9.43 4.96
N VAL A 151 10.99 -9.93 4.17
CA VAL A 151 10.83 -9.62 2.76
C VAL A 151 9.37 -9.28 2.50
N ALA A 152 9.11 -8.25 1.72
CA ALA A 152 7.78 -7.97 1.18
C ALA A 152 7.67 -8.48 -0.26
N TRP A 153 6.57 -9.13 -0.60
CA TRP A 153 6.34 -9.79 -1.88
C TRP A 153 4.98 -9.43 -2.46
N ARG A 154 4.85 -9.50 -3.78
CA ARG A 154 3.60 -9.31 -4.52
C ARG A 154 3.46 -10.35 -5.62
N ARG A 155 2.25 -10.90 -5.75
CA ARG A 155 1.82 -11.81 -6.81
C ARG A 155 0.58 -11.24 -7.50
N THR A 156 0.71 -10.98 -8.80
CA THR A 156 -0.40 -10.60 -9.69
C THR A 156 -0.43 -11.55 -10.89
N PRO A 157 -1.59 -12.01 -11.38
CA PRO A 157 -1.68 -12.94 -12.50
C PRO A 157 -0.98 -12.49 -13.79
N TRP A 158 -0.79 -11.18 -13.98
CA TRP A 158 -0.21 -10.58 -15.19
C TRP A 158 1.24 -10.11 -15.03
N LEU A 159 1.86 -10.30 -13.86
CA LEU A 159 3.28 -10.00 -13.64
C LEU A 159 3.92 -11.14 -12.86
N ALA A 160 5.16 -11.49 -13.21
CA ALA A 160 5.94 -12.41 -12.40
C ALA A 160 6.02 -11.93 -10.94
N ALA A 161 6.08 -12.88 -10.01
CA ALA A 161 6.24 -12.56 -8.60
C ALA A 161 7.47 -11.66 -8.39
N HIS A 162 7.30 -10.64 -7.55
CA HIS A 162 8.32 -9.62 -7.33
C HIS A 162 8.52 -9.39 -5.84
N THR A 163 9.80 -9.37 -5.44
CA THR A 163 10.24 -8.95 -4.11
C THR A 163 10.41 -7.44 -4.07
N ALA A 164 9.70 -6.75 -3.19
CA ALA A 164 9.96 -5.35 -2.95
C ALA A 164 11.30 -5.17 -2.23
N LYS A 165 12.20 -4.40 -2.84
CA LYS A 165 13.50 -4.02 -2.25
C LYS A 165 13.29 -2.98 -1.15
N GLY A 166 14.11 -2.99 -0.10
CA GLY A 166 14.14 -1.93 0.92
C GLY A 166 13.58 -2.27 2.30
N GLY A 167 13.82 -3.49 2.81
CA GLY A 167 13.40 -3.90 4.16
C GLY A 167 11.88 -4.07 4.30
N VAL A 168 11.46 -4.51 5.49
CA VAL A 168 10.04 -4.69 5.78
C VAL A 168 9.39 -3.35 6.08
N ARG A 169 8.20 -3.19 5.51
CA ARG A 169 7.41 -1.98 5.53
C ARG A 169 5.99 -2.31 6.02
N PRO A 170 5.38 -1.47 6.86
CA PRO A 170 3.99 -1.67 7.23
C PRO A 170 3.10 -1.58 5.99
N LEU A 171 2.02 -2.34 5.97
CA LEU A 171 1.02 -2.25 4.91
C LEU A 171 0.29 -0.91 5.04
N ARG A 172 0.23 -0.09 3.96
CA ARG A 172 -0.44 1.22 4.01
C ARG A 172 -1.90 1.12 4.47
N ARG A 173 -2.61 0.04 4.11
CA ARG A 173 -3.99 -0.20 4.54
C ARG A 173 -4.14 -0.19 6.07
N ALA A 174 -3.10 -0.61 6.81
CA ALA A 174 -3.08 -0.51 8.26
C ALA A 174 -3.20 0.95 8.75
N LEU A 175 -2.66 1.91 7.99
CA LEU A 175 -2.69 3.33 8.30
C LEU A 175 -4.02 4.01 7.95
N GLN A 176 -4.93 3.32 7.26
CA GLN A 176 -6.26 3.81 6.94
C GLN A 176 -7.22 3.63 8.13
N GLY A 177 -6.73 3.89 9.34
CA GLY A 177 -7.51 3.77 10.57
C GLY A 177 -7.71 2.34 11.08
N LEU A 178 -6.91 1.37 10.62
CA LEU A 178 -7.03 -0.05 11.02
C LEU A 178 -6.09 -0.42 12.19
N ASP A 179 -4.85 0.06 12.15
CA ASP A 179 -3.83 -0.20 13.16
C ASP A 179 -3.36 1.12 13.79
N PRO A 180 -3.94 1.52 14.93
CA PRO A 180 -3.52 2.72 15.65
C PRO A 180 -2.05 2.72 16.07
N MET A 181 -1.46 1.56 16.35
CA MET A 181 -0.05 1.48 16.74
C MET A 181 0.86 1.78 15.56
N ALA A 182 0.52 1.32 14.36
CA ALA A 182 1.24 1.67 13.14
C ALA A 182 1.16 3.18 12.86
N ILE A 183 -0.01 3.80 13.01
CA ILE A 183 -0.21 5.25 12.83
C ILE A 183 0.68 6.03 13.81
N VAL A 184 0.62 5.67 15.10
CA VAL A 184 1.45 6.27 16.15
C VAL A 184 2.93 6.12 15.86
N ALA A 185 3.37 4.93 15.43
CA ALA A 185 4.78 4.68 15.17
C ALA A 185 5.30 5.54 14.02
N ILE A 186 4.54 5.66 12.93
CA ILE A 186 4.91 6.46 11.76
C ILE A 186 4.96 7.94 12.12
N PHE A 187 3.93 8.49 12.76
CA PHE A 187 3.87 9.92 13.07
C PHE A 187 4.63 10.33 14.34
N SER A 188 5.30 9.39 15.03
CA SER A 188 6.11 9.68 16.22
C SER A 188 7.27 10.66 15.96
N SER A 189 7.79 10.69 14.73
CA SER A 189 8.84 11.62 14.29
C SER A 189 8.33 12.75 13.40
N ALA A 190 7.01 12.91 13.27
CA ALA A 190 6.42 13.96 12.44
C ALA A 190 6.53 15.34 13.07
N GLN A 191 6.38 16.37 12.24
CA GLN A 191 6.35 17.77 12.64
C GLN A 191 4.93 18.31 12.46
N HIS A 192 4.45 19.09 13.42
CA HIS A 192 3.21 19.85 13.25
C HIS A 192 3.50 21.05 12.34
N ILE A 193 2.73 21.19 11.26
CA ILE A 193 2.94 22.23 10.25
C ILE A 193 1.82 23.27 10.20
N GLY A 194 0.82 23.13 11.04
CA GLY A 194 -0.34 24.01 11.11
C GLY A 194 -1.65 23.24 11.10
N ASP A 195 -2.73 23.99 10.91
CA ASP A 195 -4.11 23.53 11.09
C ASP A 195 -4.90 23.79 9.82
N LYS A 196 -5.82 22.90 9.47
CA LYS A 196 -6.62 22.98 8.25
C LYS A 196 -7.97 22.31 8.44
N GLN A 197 -9.02 22.93 7.91
CA GLN A 197 -10.34 22.32 7.86
C GLN A 197 -10.39 21.23 6.77
N ILE A 198 -10.82 20.02 7.13
CA ILE A 198 -11.02 18.88 6.22
C ILE A 198 -12.42 18.33 6.47
N ASP A 199 -13.23 18.18 5.42
CA ASP A 199 -14.62 17.72 5.51
C ASP A 199 -15.41 18.47 6.61
N GLU A 200 -15.26 19.81 6.66
CA GLU A 200 -15.88 20.71 7.65
C GLU A 200 -15.36 20.58 9.09
N GLU A 201 -14.37 19.74 9.34
CA GLU A 201 -13.77 19.52 10.66
C GLU A 201 -12.37 20.13 10.76
N ASP A 202 -12.13 20.89 11.83
CA ASP A 202 -10.81 21.46 12.13
C ASP A 202 -9.83 20.33 12.48
N CYS A 203 -8.67 20.34 11.82
CA CYS A 203 -7.66 19.31 11.96
C CYS A 203 -6.26 19.89 12.16
N PHE A 204 -5.51 19.29 13.09
CA PHE A 204 -4.07 19.45 13.18
C PHE A 204 -3.37 18.67 12.05
N ILE A 205 -2.39 19.28 11.39
CA ILE A 205 -1.67 18.67 10.27
C ILE A 205 -0.24 18.29 10.70
N LEU A 206 0.04 16.99 10.67
CA LEU A 206 1.39 16.45 10.88
C LEU A 206 2.03 16.09 9.54
N ARG A 207 3.25 16.56 9.32
CA ARG A 207 4.09 16.23 8.17
C ARG A 207 5.23 15.31 8.58
N LEU A 208 5.41 14.23 7.84
CA LEU A 208 6.54 13.33 7.96
C LEU A 208 7.28 13.30 6.63
N GLU A 209 8.54 13.70 6.65
CA GLU A 209 9.44 13.62 5.50
C GLU A 209 10.50 12.54 5.77
N VAL A 210 10.70 11.63 4.83
CA VAL A 210 11.63 10.51 4.99
C VAL A 210 13.04 10.96 4.65
N ASP A 211 13.99 10.72 5.56
CA ASP A 211 15.39 11.09 5.38
C ASP A 211 15.97 10.53 4.07
N ALA A 212 16.72 11.36 3.34
CA ALA A 212 17.37 10.98 2.08
C ALA A 212 18.28 9.73 2.22
N SER A 213 18.89 9.50 3.39
CA SER A 213 19.70 8.30 3.67
C SER A 213 18.87 7.00 3.71
N LYS A 214 17.61 7.07 4.15
CA LYS A 214 16.69 5.93 4.11
C LYS A 214 16.19 5.69 2.69
N LEU A 215 15.91 6.76 1.94
CA LEU A 215 15.49 6.67 0.54
C LEU A 215 16.58 6.09 -0.35
N SER A 216 17.85 6.47 -0.13
CA SER A 216 18.99 5.94 -0.90
C SER A 216 19.24 4.46 -0.61
N TYR A 217 19.08 4.00 0.63
CA TYR A 217 19.14 2.57 0.97
C TYR A 217 18.08 1.73 0.23
N GLN A 218 16.92 2.33 -0.04
CA GLN A 218 15.83 1.69 -0.78
C GLN A 218 16.00 1.77 -2.30
N SER A 219 16.93 2.58 -2.78
CA SER A 219 17.19 2.82 -4.21
C SER A 219 18.10 1.74 -4.83
N ASP A 220 18.14 1.70 -6.15
CA ASP A 220 19.08 0.92 -6.93
C ASP A 220 19.50 1.65 -8.21
N ASN A 221 20.36 1.02 -9.03
CA ASN A 221 20.89 1.64 -10.24
C ASN A 221 19.84 1.87 -11.34
N THR A 222 18.60 1.42 -11.13
CA THR A 222 17.48 1.56 -12.06
C THR A 222 16.36 2.43 -11.51
N VAL A 223 16.15 2.46 -10.20
CA VAL A 223 15.12 3.26 -9.55
C VAL A 223 15.67 3.91 -8.31
N GLU A 224 15.56 5.23 -8.28
CA GLU A 224 15.91 6.06 -7.16
C GLU A 224 14.65 6.67 -6.57
N ILE A 225 14.49 6.56 -5.26
CA ILE A 225 13.43 7.26 -4.54
C ILE A 225 13.98 8.63 -4.16
N ILE A 226 13.44 9.69 -4.77
CA ILE A 226 13.92 11.06 -4.59
C ILE A 226 13.33 11.66 -3.32
N GLU A 227 12.03 11.49 -3.15
CA GLU A 227 11.27 12.14 -2.09
C GLU A 227 10.15 11.22 -1.63
N HIS A 228 9.91 11.24 -0.32
CA HIS A 228 8.73 10.65 0.27
C HIS A 228 8.21 11.50 1.41
N VAL A 229 6.98 11.98 1.28
CA VAL A 229 6.32 12.82 2.29
C VAL A 229 4.94 12.25 2.60
N MET A 230 4.62 12.15 3.88
CA MET A 230 3.28 11.82 4.39
C MET A 230 2.71 12.99 5.19
N PHE A 231 1.40 13.20 5.06
CA PHE A 231 0.63 14.13 5.86
C PHE A 231 -0.50 13.40 6.57
N GLY A 232 -0.60 13.57 7.88
CA GLY A 232 -1.70 13.07 8.69
C GLY A 232 -2.50 14.23 9.23
N SER A 233 -3.82 14.21 8.99
CA SER A 233 -4.75 15.22 9.50
C SER A 233 -5.57 14.63 10.63
N PHE A 234 -5.34 15.15 11.83
CA PHE A 234 -5.93 14.66 13.07
C PHE A 234 -7.01 15.63 13.53
N SER A 235 -8.23 15.13 13.68
CA SER A 235 -9.39 15.90 14.15
C SER A 235 -9.09 16.53 15.51
N GLU A 236 -9.30 17.83 15.64
CA GLU A 236 -9.15 18.53 16.92
C GLU A 236 -10.19 18.05 17.95
N ARG A 237 -11.40 17.76 17.46
CA ARG A 237 -12.57 17.36 18.25
C ARG A 237 -12.48 15.92 18.78
N SER A 238 -12.07 14.97 17.95
CA SER A 238 -12.05 13.54 18.27
C SER A 238 -10.65 12.98 18.51
N GLY A 239 -9.60 13.71 18.11
CA GLY A 239 -8.22 13.23 18.13
C GLY A 239 -7.91 12.13 17.11
N LEU A 240 -8.88 11.67 16.30
CA LEU A 240 -8.70 10.58 15.34
C LEU A 240 -8.14 11.09 14.01
N LEU A 241 -7.48 10.19 13.27
CA LEU A 241 -6.94 10.48 11.94
C LEU A 241 -8.09 10.49 10.92
N LEU A 242 -8.38 11.66 10.34
CA LEU A 242 -9.45 11.84 9.34
C LEU A 242 -8.95 11.69 7.91
N HIS A 243 -7.73 12.17 7.65
CA HIS A 243 -7.15 12.16 6.31
C HIS A 243 -5.66 11.81 6.37
N LEU A 244 -5.23 10.97 5.42
CA LEU A 244 -3.85 10.56 5.22
C LEU A 244 -3.46 10.80 3.76
N GLU A 245 -2.52 11.70 3.53
CA GLU A 245 -1.90 11.87 2.23
C GLU A 245 -0.48 11.30 2.24
N ASP A 246 -0.11 10.66 1.15
CA ASP A 246 1.19 10.04 0.99
C ASP A 246 1.68 10.23 -0.43
N THR A 247 2.83 10.86 -0.57
CA THR A 247 3.42 11.20 -1.86
C THR A 247 4.82 10.62 -1.95
N GLN A 248 5.04 9.84 -3.01
CA GLN A 248 6.33 9.26 -3.35
C GLN A 248 6.76 9.71 -4.76
N LEU A 249 7.97 10.25 -4.87
CA LEU A 249 8.60 10.61 -6.14
C LEU A 249 9.79 9.68 -6.40
N MET A 250 9.79 9.05 -7.57
CA MET A 250 10.87 8.17 -8.02
C MET A 250 11.42 8.63 -9.35
N ARG A 251 12.73 8.48 -9.54
CA ARG A 251 13.42 8.58 -10.81
C ARG A 251 13.77 7.18 -11.30
N ILE A 252 13.29 6.86 -12.50
CA ILE A 252 13.53 5.61 -13.19
C ILE A 252 14.62 5.87 -14.24
N GLN A 253 15.75 5.19 -14.10
CA GLN A 253 16.87 5.22 -15.03
C GLN A 253 16.96 3.89 -15.77
N CYS A 254 16.86 3.96 -17.10
CA CYS A 254 17.10 2.81 -17.96
C CYS A 254 18.41 3.03 -18.73
N PRO A 255 19.35 2.06 -18.75
CA PRO A 255 20.58 2.19 -19.52
C PRO A 255 20.28 2.52 -20.99
N GLY A 256 20.85 3.62 -21.49
CA GLY A 256 20.65 4.08 -22.87
C GLY A 256 19.36 4.87 -23.12
N ALA A 257 18.58 5.20 -22.09
CA ALA A 257 17.37 6.03 -22.21
C ALA A 257 17.41 7.27 -21.30
N GLN A 258 16.59 8.28 -21.62
CA GLN A 258 16.43 9.45 -20.77
C GLN A 258 15.70 9.09 -19.46
N SER A 259 15.99 9.84 -18.39
CA SER A 259 15.39 9.61 -17.09
C SER A 259 13.89 9.93 -17.09
N MET A 260 13.09 9.03 -16.56
CA MET A 260 11.66 9.22 -16.36
C MET A 260 11.37 9.41 -14.88
N PHE A 261 10.41 10.28 -14.56
CA PHE A 261 9.94 10.50 -13.20
C PHE A 261 8.56 9.88 -13.03
N TRP A 262 8.33 9.35 -11.83
CA TRP A 262 7.09 8.74 -11.43
C TRP A 262 6.70 9.27 -10.06
N LYS A 263 5.56 9.95 -9.99
CA LYS A 263 4.99 10.44 -8.75
C LYS A 263 3.70 9.68 -8.45
N THR A 264 3.61 9.14 -7.24
CA THR A 264 2.40 8.50 -6.72
C THR A 264 1.94 9.29 -5.53
N THR A 265 0.73 9.87 -5.61
CA THR A 265 0.06 10.51 -4.49
C THR A 265 -1.18 9.72 -4.15
N ILE A 266 -1.31 9.28 -2.91
CA ILE A 266 -2.48 8.57 -2.40
C ILE A 266 -3.05 9.37 -1.23
N SER A 267 -4.28 9.83 -1.40
CA SER A 267 -5.05 10.55 -0.38
C SER A 267 -6.16 9.64 0.13
N SER A 268 -6.23 9.40 1.42
CA SER A 268 -7.18 8.49 2.06
C SER A 268 -7.98 9.21 3.13
N TRP A 269 -9.30 9.11 3.09
CA TRP A 269 -10.23 9.62 4.10
C TRP A 269 -10.84 8.45 4.86
N MET A 270 -10.81 8.53 6.19
CA MET A 270 -11.32 7.50 7.09
C MET A 270 -12.59 8.01 7.75
N LYS A 271 -13.62 7.17 7.80
CA LYS A 271 -14.93 7.48 8.37
C LYS A 271 -15.41 6.32 9.25
N ASP A 272 -16.47 6.60 10.00
CA ASP A 272 -17.20 5.61 10.79
C ASP A 272 -16.28 4.83 11.75
N TYR A 273 -15.52 5.57 12.57
CA TYR A 273 -14.68 4.95 13.58
C TYR A 273 -15.52 4.29 14.66
N GLU A 274 -15.30 3.00 14.87
CA GLU A 274 -16.00 2.19 15.87
C GLU A 274 -15.02 1.44 16.79
N PRO A 275 -15.38 1.23 18.06
CA PRO A 275 -14.57 0.43 18.96
C PRO A 275 -14.69 -1.06 18.66
N THR A 276 -13.57 -1.72 18.36
CA THR A 276 -13.44 -3.18 18.28
C THR A 276 -12.48 -3.64 19.37
N ASN A 277 -12.94 -4.45 20.33
CA ASN A 277 -12.16 -4.86 21.51
C ASN A 277 -11.50 -3.69 22.26
N GLY A 278 -12.12 -2.50 22.19
CA GLY A 278 -11.60 -1.28 22.83
C GLY A 278 -10.53 -0.52 22.05
N VAL A 279 -10.30 -0.88 20.78
CA VAL A 279 -9.44 -0.18 19.81
C VAL A 279 -10.35 0.51 18.80
N MET A 280 -10.12 1.79 18.50
CA MET A 280 -10.91 2.49 17.48
C MET A 280 -10.42 2.11 16.09
N VAL A 281 -11.35 1.64 15.26
CA VAL A 281 -11.08 1.19 13.88
C VAL A 281 -12.01 1.92 12.93
N ALA A 282 -11.48 2.48 11.85
CA ALA A 282 -12.29 3.05 10.77
C ALA A 282 -13.04 1.95 10.01
N ARG A 283 -14.37 2.05 9.92
CA ARG A 283 -15.20 1.07 9.21
C ARG A 283 -15.40 1.39 7.74
N SER A 284 -15.18 2.62 7.32
CA SER A 284 -15.35 2.99 5.93
C SER A 284 -14.38 4.08 5.51
N GLY A 285 -14.22 4.25 4.21
CA GLY A 285 -13.44 5.36 3.70
C GLY A 285 -13.35 5.42 2.19
N ARG A 286 -12.60 6.41 1.74
CA ARG A 286 -12.33 6.69 0.33
C ARG A 286 -10.84 6.89 0.15
N SER A 287 -10.28 6.41 -0.94
CA SER A 287 -8.89 6.67 -1.32
C SER A 287 -8.83 7.10 -2.77
N VAL A 288 -8.08 8.16 -3.05
CA VAL A 288 -7.82 8.65 -4.39
C VAL A 288 -6.33 8.53 -4.64
N VAL A 289 -6.00 7.89 -5.76
CA VAL A 289 -4.63 7.64 -6.20
C VAL A 289 -4.40 8.43 -7.46
N ASN A 290 -3.41 9.30 -7.44
CA ASN A 290 -2.92 9.99 -8.63
C ASN A 290 -1.53 9.45 -8.97
N LEU A 291 -1.40 8.93 -10.19
CA LEU A 291 -0.15 8.47 -10.76
C LEU A 291 0.25 9.42 -11.87
N GLU A 292 1.36 10.11 -11.69
CA GLU A 292 1.90 11.04 -12.67
C GLU A 292 3.25 10.53 -13.15
N GLN A 293 3.33 10.23 -14.44
CA GLN A 293 4.58 9.93 -15.10
C GLN A 293 4.96 11.13 -15.94
N PHE A 294 6.18 11.65 -15.78
CA PHE A 294 6.67 12.77 -16.55
C PHE A 294 8.15 12.66 -16.88
N GLY A 295 8.54 13.24 -18.00
CA GLY A 295 9.93 13.23 -18.46
C GLY A 295 10.08 13.94 -19.80
N VAL A 296 11.33 14.08 -20.21
CA VAL A 296 11.68 14.58 -21.54
C VAL A 296 12.06 13.35 -22.37
N SER A 297 11.58 13.30 -23.61
CA SER A 297 11.96 12.28 -24.61
C SER A 297 12.27 13.00 -25.93
N GLY A 298 13.56 13.27 -26.18
CA GLY A 298 13.97 14.14 -27.29
C GLY A 298 13.51 15.58 -27.05
N ASP A 299 12.84 16.20 -28.02
CA ASP A 299 12.34 17.59 -27.93
C ASP A 299 10.92 17.72 -27.34
N LYS A 300 10.32 16.61 -26.89
CA LYS A 300 8.95 16.60 -26.36
C LYS A 300 8.92 16.29 -24.87
N THR A 301 8.24 17.16 -24.12
CA THR A 301 7.81 16.86 -22.75
C THR A 301 6.64 15.90 -22.82
N MET A 302 6.76 14.78 -22.12
CA MET A 302 5.73 13.76 -22.04
C MET A 302 5.23 13.67 -20.61
N SER A 303 3.94 13.87 -20.41
CA SER A 303 3.27 13.67 -19.13
C SER A 303 2.02 12.81 -19.31
N VAL A 304 1.87 11.81 -18.44
CA VAL A 304 0.69 10.96 -18.38
C VAL A 304 0.23 10.90 -16.94
N SER A 305 -1.04 11.24 -16.71
CA SER A 305 -1.69 11.13 -15.42
C SER A 305 -2.81 10.09 -15.45
N MET A 306 -2.91 9.32 -14.37
CA MET A 306 -3.95 8.35 -14.15
C MET A 306 -4.51 8.53 -12.75
N ILE A 307 -5.83 8.61 -12.65
CA ILE A 307 -6.52 8.75 -11.36
C ILE A 307 -7.37 7.51 -11.13
N MET A 308 -7.29 6.96 -9.92
CA MET A 308 -8.20 5.93 -9.45
C MET A 308 -8.80 6.35 -8.13
N GLU A 309 -10.08 6.07 -7.97
CA GLU A 309 -10.78 6.20 -6.70
C GLU A 309 -11.19 4.81 -6.22
N GLU A 310 -10.89 4.52 -4.96
CA GLU A 310 -11.32 3.36 -4.19
C GLU A 310 -12.28 3.84 -3.09
N ARG A 311 -13.45 3.21 -2.97
CA ARG A 311 -14.25 3.26 -1.74
C ARG A 311 -14.15 1.92 -1.06
N TRP A 312 -14.04 1.91 0.26
CA TRP A 312 -13.87 0.69 1.03
C TRP A 312 -14.76 0.68 2.26
N ILE A 313 -15.21 -0.50 2.63
CA ILE A 313 -15.99 -0.79 3.84
C ILE A 313 -15.37 -2.01 4.50
N ILE A 314 -15.18 -1.95 5.81
CA ILE A 314 -14.69 -3.04 6.66
C ILE A 314 -15.91 -3.75 7.25
N ASP A 315 -16.18 -4.94 6.73
CA ASP A 315 -17.29 -5.76 7.22
C ASP A 315 -16.89 -6.44 8.54
N ASP A 316 -15.67 -7.00 8.62
CA ASP A 316 -15.17 -7.68 9.81
C ASP A 316 -13.75 -7.23 10.19
N VAL A 317 -13.52 -7.14 11.50
CA VAL A 317 -12.21 -6.87 12.10
C VAL A 317 -12.10 -7.61 13.43
N ASP A 318 -10.96 -8.25 13.66
CA ASP A 318 -10.67 -8.90 14.95
C ASP A 318 -9.18 -8.84 15.29
N PHE A 319 -8.88 -8.96 16.58
CA PHE A 319 -7.54 -8.88 17.15
C PHE A 319 -7.24 -10.15 17.95
N ASN A 320 -5.96 -10.56 17.95
CA ASN A 320 -5.49 -11.79 18.57
C ASN A 320 -6.18 -13.04 18.02
N VAL A 321 -6.28 -13.11 16.69
CA VAL A 321 -6.88 -14.23 15.96
C VAL A 321 -6.26 -15.56 16.40
N PRO A 322 -7.05 -16.52 16.94
CA PRO A 322 -6.57 -17.83 17.33
C PRO A 322 -6.03 -18.62 16.13
N GLY A 323 -4.88 -19.28 16.31
CA GLY A 323 -4.30 -20.17 15.30
C GLY A 323 -3.52 -19.49 14.17
N LEU A 324 -3.46 -18.15 14.11
CA LEU A 324 -2.60 -17.45 13.16
C LEU A 324 -1.13 -17.64 13.55
N SER A 325 -0.36 -18.31 12.68
CA SER A 325 1.08 -18.54 12.84
C SER A 325 1.88 -17.82 11.75
N ALA A 326 3.21 -17.79 11.93
CA ALA A 326 4.12 -17.24 10.93
C ALA A 326 4.03 -17.95 9.56
N ASP A 327 3.54 -19.19 9.53
CA ASP A 327 3.45 -20.01 8.31
C ASP A 327 2.48 -19.43 7.27
N PHE A 328 1.52 -18.61 7.71
CA PHE A 328 0.56 -17.92 6.84
C PHE A 328 1.20 -16.81 5.99
N PHE A 329 2.41 -16.37 6.35
CA PHE A 329 3.09 -15.24 5.74
C PHE A 329 4.27 -15.64 4.85
N ILE A 330 4.52 -16.96 4.71
CA ILE A 330 5.61 -17.50 3.91
C ILE A 330 5.45 -17.02 2.45
N PRO A 331 6.52 -16.49 1.84
CA PRO A 331 6.46 -16.05 0.45
C PRO A 331 6.22 -17.24 -0.49
N PRO A 332 5.49 -17.05 -1.61
CA PRO A 332 5.32 -18.08 -2.63
C PRO A 332 6.64 -18.65 -3.16
N GLU A 333 6.60 -19.90 -3.63
CA GLU A 333 7.76 -20.58 -4.23
C GLU A 333 8.42 -19.72 -5.33
N GLY A 334 9.76 -19.69 -5.34
CA GLY A 334 10.56 -18.88 -6.26
C GLY A 334 10.93 -17.49 -5.76
N ILE A 335 10.32 -16.99 -4.67
CA ILE A 335 10.71 -15.73 -4.02
C ILE A 335 11.79 -16.03 -2.97
N LYS A 336 13.05 -15.70 -3.28
CA LYS A 336 14.18 -15.89 -2.35
C LYS A 336 14.36 -14.66 -1.46
N ARG A 337 14.79 -14.90 -0.22
CA ARG A 337 15.34 -13.85 0.65
C ARG A 337 16.53 -13.21 -0.08
N LEU A 338 16.48 -11.89 -0.26
CA LEU A 338 17.66 -11.14 -0.68
C LEU A 338 18.60 -11.16 0.52
N SER A 339 19.62 -12.03 0.45
CA SER A 339 20.68 -12.15 1.45
C SER A 339 21.57 -10.92 1.48
#